data_AF-A0A8J7IGW1-F1
#
_entry.id   AF-A0A8J7IGW1-F1
#
_cell.length_a   1.000
_cell.length_b   1.000
_cell.length_c   1.000
_cell.angle_alpha   90.00
_cell.angle_beta   90.00
_cell.angle_gamma   90.00
#
_symmetry.space_group_name_H-M   'P 1'
#
loop_
_entity.id
_entity.type
_entity.pdbx_description
1 polymer ?
#
loop_
_entity_poly.entity_id
_entity_poly.type
_entity_poly.pdbx_seq_one_letter_code
_entity_poly.pdbx_strand_id
1 'polypeptide(L)'
;MVQPLNVLILENYPIIIEAYKMALNQIASGNNKFKFNVDIAHDYIAADIKINETLDETPYDLVLLDYNLFSTNRPGIISGIDLGIKIKQLNPRTKLIILTSEDDDRKLYNNFKMLKPHGFLIKNDFLYEDLIQALTKVIHGSHYYSNIVSSILRNHKSNKIVLDIVENNTFNDLLSEVEIKLL
;
A
#
# COMPACT_ATOMS: atom_id res chain seq x y z
N MET A 1 -5.00 -19.34 -21.75
CA MET A 1 -4.32 -20.12 -20.69
C MET A 1 -4.67 -19.46 -19.36
N VAL A 2 -5.06 -20.23 -18.35
CA VAL A 2 -5.39 -19.70 -17.01
C VAL A 2 -4.08 -19.42 -16.27
N GLN A 3 -3.90 -18.18 -15.81
CA GLN A 3 -2.75 -17.75 -15.04
C GLN A 3 -3.01 -17.97 -13.54
N PRO A 4 -2.23 -18.84 -12.85
CA PRO A 4 -2.26 -18.91 -11.41
C PRO A 4 -1.64 -17.63 -10.81
N LEU A 5 -2.24 -17.12 -9.75
CA LEU A 5 -1.72 -15.99 -8.96
C LEU A 5 -1.71 -16.39 -7.48
N ASN A 6 -0.55 -16.30 -6.85
CA ASN A 6 -0.40 -16.54 -5.43
C ASN A 6 -0.70 -15.25 -4.66
N VAL A 7 -1.67 -15.32 -3.77
CA VAL A 7 -2.16 -14.17 -3.00
C VAL A 7 -1.99 -14.43 -1.52
N LEU A 8 -1.36 -13.50 -0.81
CA LEU A 8 -1.31 -13.51 0.65
C LEU A 8 -2.26 -12.45 1.20
N ILE A 9 -3.17 -12.85 2.09
CA ILE A 9 -4.07 -11.96 2.82
C ILE A 9 -3.61 -11.85 4.26
N LEU A 10 -3.28 -10.63 4.69
CA LEU A 10 -2.99 -10.29 6.08
C LEU A 10 -4.20 -9.59 6.68
N GLU A 11 -4.95 -10.31 7.51
CA GLU A 11 -6.18 -9.83 8.15
C GLU A 11 -6.52 -10.76 9.33
N ASN A 12 -7.01 -10.20 10.44
CA ASN A 12 -7.39 -10.98 11.63
C ASN A 12 -8.90 -11.12 11.80
N TYR A 13 -9.71 -10.37 11.04
CA TYR A 13 -11.17 -10.49 11.06
C TYR A 13 -11.68 -11.47 9.99
N PRO A 14 -12.26 -12.63 10.36
CA PRO A 14 -12.71 -13.65 9.41
C PRO A 14 -13.69 -13.13 8.35
N ILE A 15 -14.60 -12.23 8.74
CA ILE A 15 -15.59 -11.68 7.80
C ILE A 15 -14.94 -10.82 6.70
N ILE A 16 -13.84 -10.13 7.02
CA ILE A 16 -13.10 -9.31 6.06
C ILE A 16 -12.29 -10.23 5.12
N ILE A 17 -11.67 -11.28 5.66
CA ILE A 17 -10.98 -12.30 4.85
C ILE A 17 -11.93 -12.91 3.81
N GLU A 18 -13.14 -13.28 4.22
CA GLU A 18 -14.13 -13.84 3.31
C GLU A 18 -14.57 -12.84 2.24
N ALA A 19 -14.75 -11.56 2.58
CA ALA A 19 -15.03 -10.52 1.58
C ALA A 19 -13.91 -10.41 0.53
N TYR A 20 -12.64 -10.48 0.95
CA TYR A 20 -11.50 -10.45 0.02
C TYR A 20 -11.47 -11.69 -0.88
N LYS A 21 -11.72 -12.89 -0.35
CA LYS A 21 -11.83 -14.11 -1.15
C LYS A 21 -12.99 -14.06 -2.14
N MET A 22 -14.15 -13.54 -1.71
CA MET A 22 -15.31 -13.36 -2.58
C MET A 22 -14.99 -12.43 -3.75
N ALA A 23 -14.28 -11.33 -3.49
CA ALA A 23 -13.88 -10.39 -4.54
C ALA A 23 -12.91 -11.05 -5.55
N LEU A 24 -11.92 -11.81 -5.07
CA LEU A 24 -11.01 -12.58 -5.93
C LEU A 24 -11.76 -13.64 -6.76
N ASN A 25 -12.68 -14.37 -6.14
CA ASN A 25 -13.51 -15.37 -6.85
C ASN A 25 -14.38 -14.73 -7.92
N GLN A 26 -15.00 -13.59 -7.64
CA GLN A 26 -15.80 -12.85 -8.62
C GLN A 26 -14.96 -12.41 -9.83
N ILE A 27 -13.72 -11.96 -9.59
CA ILE A 27 -12.76 -11.64 -10.67
C ILE A 27 -12.43 -12.89 -11.49
N ALA A 28 -12.17 -14.02 -10.84
CA ALA A 28 -11.87 -15.28 -11.54
C ALA A 28 -13.06 -15.78 -12.38
N SER A 29 -14.29 -15.71 -11.85
CA SER A 29 -15.51 -16.15 -12.56
C SER A 29 -15.89 -15.23 -13.72
N GLY A 30 -15.68 -13.91 -13.59
CA GLY A 30 -15.95 -12.95 -14.67
C GLY A 30 -14.88 -12.95 -15.76
N ASN A 31 -13.69 -13.48 -15.48
CA ASN A 31 -12.55 -13.43 -16.35
C ASN A 31 -11.80 -14.77 -16.23
N ASN A 32 -12.14 -15.75 -17.09
CA ASN A 32 -11.56 -17.11 -17.18
C ASN A 32 -10.03 -17.17 -17.43
N LYS A 33 -9.32 -16.08 -17.14
CA LYS A 33 -7.88 -15.90 -17.26
C LYS A 33 -7.14 -16.11 -15.94
N PHE A 34 -7.78 -16.02 -14.77
CA PHE A 34 -7.09 -16.08 -13.48
C PHE A 34 -7.56 -17.24 -12.60
N LYS A 35 -6.63 -17.83 -11.85
CA LYS A 35 -6.89 -18.71 -10.72
C LYS A 35 -6.10 -18.21 -9.52
N PHE A 36 -6.74 -18.01 -8.38
CA PHE A 36 -6.08 -17.50 -7.18
C PHE A 36 -5.76 -18.64 -6.21
N ASN A 37 -4.50 -18.74 -5.79
CA ASN A 37 -4.08 -19.57 -4.67
C ASN A 37 -3.93 -18.63 -3.47
N VAL A 38 -4.78 -18.77 -2.46
CA VAL A 38 -4.88 -17.80 -1.37
C VAL A 38 -4.33 -18.37 -0.07
N ASP A 39 -3.30 -17.72 0.46
CA ASP A 39 -2.81 -17.89 1.81
C ASP A 39 -3.34 -16.80 2.73
N ILE A 40 -3.46 -17.11 4.02
CA ILE A 40 -3.91 -16.17 5.05
C ILE A 40 -2.88 -16.12 6.17
N ALA A 41 -2.57 -14.92 6.64
CA ALA A 41 -1.86 -14.66 7.87
C ALA A 41 -2.69 -13.74 8.77
N HIS A 42 -2.80 -14.08 10.05
CA HIS A 42 -3.60 -13.32 11.02
C HIS A 42 -2.79 -12.28 11.80
N ASP A 43 -1.47 -12.27 11.63
CA ASP A 43 -0.55 -11.32 12.21
C ASP A 43 0.70 -11.18 11.34
N TYR A 44 1.55 -10.20 11.67
CA TYR A 44 2.77 -9.92 10.91
C TYR A 44 3.84 -11.02 11.04
N ILE A 45 3.83 -11.82 12.10
CA ILE A 45 4.82 -12.89 12.30
C ILE A 45 4.49 -14.06 11.38
N ALA A 46 3.24 -14.51 11.38
CA ALA A 46 2.74 -15.55 10.49
C ALA A 46 2.93 -15.17 9.02
N ALA A 47 2.73 -13.88 8.70
CA ALA A 47 2.99 -13.36 7.38
C ALA A 47 4.48 -13.40 7.01
N ASP A 48 5.35 -12.97 7.92
CA ASP A 48 6.79 -12.99 7.69
C ASP A 48 7.29 -14.41 7.41
N ILE A 49 6.88 -15.38 8.22
CA ILE A 49 7.20 -16.80 8.03
C ILE A 49 6.78 -17.24 6.62
N LYS A 50 5.52 -17.02 6.24
CA LYS A 50 4.99 -17.39 4.92
C LYS A 50 5.73 -16.71 3.76
N ILE A 51 6.13 -15.46 3.91
CA ILE A 51 6.86 -14.71 2.88
C ILE A 51 8.27 -15.29 2.71
N ASN A 52 8.96 -15.61 3.80
CA ASN A 52 10.30 -16.20 3.72
C ASN A 52 10.25 -17.63 3.15
N GLU A 53 9.26 -18.46 3.55
CA GLU A 53 9.12 -19.85 3.10
C GLU A 53 8.84 -19.98 1.58
N THR A 54 8.16 -18.99 1.00
CA THR A 54 7.76 -19.02 -0.42
C THR A 54 8.74 -18.31 -1.35
N LEU A 55 9.76 -17.64 -0.81
CA LEU A 55 10.62 -16.72 -1.56
C LEU A 55 11.39 -17.38 -2.71
N ASP A 56 11.94 -18.57 -2.47
CA ASP A 56 12.79 -19.26 -3.46
C ASP A 56 12.00 -20.15 -4.42
N GLU A 57 10.72 -20.44 -4.10
CA GLU A 57 9.88 -21.34 -4.89
C GLU A 57 8.80 -20.58 -5.65
N THR A 58 7.84 -20.01 -4.94
CA THR A 58 6.63 -19.42 -5.51
C THR A 58 6.23 -18.13 -4.76
N PRO A 59 6.99 -17.04 -4.96
CA PRO A 59 6.68 -15.77 -4.32
C PRO A 59 5.24 -15.31 -4.56
N TYR A 60 4.67 -14.59 -3.60
CA TYR A 60 3.35 -14.00 -3.78
C TYR A 60 3.34 -12.95 -4.91
N ASP A 61 2.38 -13.07 -5.80
CA ASP A 61 2.11 -12.07 -6.84
C ASP A 61 1.40 -10.85 -6.28
N LEU A 62 0.57 -11.06 -5.25
CA LEU A 62 -0.24 -10.03 -4.61
C LEU A 62 -0.26 -10.25 -3.10
N VAL A 63 -0.04 -9.17 -2.35
CA VAL A 63 -0.25 -9.13 -0.90
C VAL A 63 -1.33 -8.08 -0.59
N LEU A 64 -2.37 -8.52 0.10
CA LEU A 64 -3.34 -7.64 0.75
C LEU A 64 -2.90 -7.47 2.20
N LEU A 65 -2.47 -6.26 2.56
CA LEU A 65 -1.92 -5.96 3.87
C LEU A 65 -2.89 -5.05 4.63
N ASP A 66 -3.53 -5.59 5.67
CA ASP A 66 -4.12 -4.76 6.71
C ASP A 66 -3.01 -4.10 7.53
N TYR A 67 -2.90 -2.78 7.38
CA TYR A 67 -1.90 -1.96 8.04
C TYR A 67 -2.14 -1.81 9.55
N ASN A 68 -3.38 -2.00 10.00
CA ASN A 68 -3.78 -1.76 11.39
C ASN A 68 -3.84 -3.04 12.22
N LEU A 69 -3.27 -4.16 11.74
CA LEU A 69 -3.11 -5.33 12.59
C LEU A 69 -2.33 -4.93 13.84
N PHE A 70 -2.89 -5.27 15.00
CA PHE A 70 -2.25 -4.99 16.28
C PHE A 70 -0.88 -5.65 16.32
N SER A 71 0.18 -4.85 16.19
CA SER A 71 1.51 -5.30 16.55
C SER A 71 1.57 -5.38 18.07
N THR A 72 1.96 -6.53 18.61
CA THR A 72 2.29 -6.54 20.04
C THR A 72 3.55 -5.68 20.18
N ASN A 73 3.53 -4.67 21.05
CA ASN A 73 4.67 -3.76 21.26
C ASN A 73 5.81 -4.47 22.01
N ARG A 74 6.36 -5.55 21.45
CA ARG A 74 7.57 -6.19 21.96
C ARG A 74 8.76 -5.83 21.07
N PRO A 75 9.95 -5.64 21.65
CA PRO A 75 11.16 -5.43 20.87
C PRO A 75 11.37 -6.60 19.89
N GLY A 76 11.66 -6.29 18.62
CA GLY A 76 11.89 -7.27 17.57
C GLY A 76 10.65 -7.67 16.76
N ILE A 77 9.49 -7.04 16.99
CA ILE A 77 8.29 -7.30 16.20
C ILE A 77 8.24 -6.38 14.97
N ILE A 78 8.04 -7.02 13.82
CA ILE A 78 7.93 -6.39 12.50
C ILE A 78 6.63 -5.57 12.49
N SER A 79 6.73 -4.26 12.23
CA SER A 79 5.54 -3.43 11.99
C SER A 79 4.96 -3.68 10.60
N GLY A 80 3.72 -3.25 10.36
CA GLY A 80 3.13 -3.31 9.02
C GLY A 80 3.97 -2.55 7.96
N ILE A 81 4.65 -1.47 8.36
CA ILE A 81 5.61 -0.76 7.49
C ILE A 81 6.79 -1.66 7.17
N ASP A 82 7.44 -2.21 8.20
CA ASP A 82 8.65 -3.01 8.02
C ASP A 82 8.38 -4.23 7.14
N LEU A 83 7.22 -4.87 7.33
CA LEU A 83 6.81 -5.99 6.51
C LEU A 83 6.57 -5.57 5.05
N GLY A 84 5.87 -4.46 4.83
CA GLY A 84 5.64 -3.92 3.48
C GLY A 84 6.93 -3.57 2.75
N ILE A 85 7.91 -2.98 3.46
CA ILE A 85 9.25 -2.71 2.93
C ILE A 85 9.97 -4.02 2.62
N LYS A 86 9.96 -4.98 3.54
CA LYS A 86 10.60 -6.29 3.38
C LYS A 86 10.05 -7.04 2.16
N ILE A 87 8.72 -7.10 1.99
CA ILE A 87 8.07 -7.72 0.81
C ILE A 87 8.65 -7.14 -0.49
N LYS A 88 8.78 -5.81 -0.56
CA LYS A 88 9.31 -5.14 -1.75
C LYS A 88 10.80 -5.37 -1.98
N GLN A 89 11.59 -5.47 -0.92
CA GLN A 89 13.01 -5.77 -1.01
C GLN A 89 13.26 -7.21 -1.46
N LEU A 90 12.49 -8.16 -0.91
CA LEU A 90 12.61 -9.58 -1.24
C LEU A 90 12.10 -9.88 -2.65
N ASN A 91 10.97 -9.29 -3.06
CA ASN A 91 10.46 -9.41 -4.42
C ASN A 91 9.81 -8.11 -4.92
N PRO A 92 10.53 -7.29 -5.71
CA PRO A 92 10.00 -6.05 -6.26
C PRO A 92 8.77 -6.22 -7.15
N ARG A 93 8.56 -7.42 -7.72
CA ARG A 93 7.40 -7.72 -8.58
C ARG A 93 6.12 -7.95 -7.79
N THR A 94 6.21 -8.28 -6.51
CA THR A 94 5.03 -8.49 -5.66
C THR A 94 4.19 -7.23 -5.61
N LYS A 95 2.92 -7.38 -5.97
CA LYS A 95 1.93 -6.32 -5.86
C LYS A 95 1.50 -6.18 -4.41
N LEU A 96 1.31 -4.94 -3.97
CA LEU A 96 1.01 -4.63 -2.58
C LEU A 96 -0.20 -3.72 -2.57
N ILE A 97 -1.27 -4.17 -1.92
CA ILE A 97 -2.44 -3.37 -1.63
C ILE A 97 -2.50 -3.17 -0.14
N ILE A 98 -2.48 -1.90 0.29
CA ILE A 98 -2.67 -1.52 1.68
C ILE A 98 -4.16 -1.26 1.92
N LEU A 99 -4.68 -1.88 2.97
CA LEU A 99 -6.02 -1.62 3.51
C LEU A 99 -5.83 -1.11 4.94
N THR A 100 -6.43 0.02 5.29
CA THR A 100 -6.18 0.65 6.59
C THR A 100 -7.43 1.29 7.17
N SER A 101 -7.58 1.27 8.48
CA SER A 101 -8.54 2.11 9.21
C SER A 101 -7.90 3.41 9.71
N GLU A 102 -6.62 3.68 9.38
CA GLU A 102 -5.96 4.95 9.70
C GLU A 102 -6.63 6.10 8.94
N ASP A 103 -6.87 7.20 9.64
CA ASP A 103 -7.54 8.40 9.16
C ASP A 103 -6.67 9.67 9.28
N ASP A 104 -5.46 9.57 9.84
CA ASP A 104 -4.50 10.68 9.87
C ASP A 104 -3.81 10.86 8.50
N ASP A 105 -4.13 11.97 7.82
CA ASP A 105 -3.59 12.34 6.50
C ASP A 105 -2.06 12.25 6.42
N ARG A 106 -1.36 12.70 7.47
CA ARG A 106 0.11 12.73 7.49
C ARG A 106 0.68 11.32 7.57
N LYS A 107 0.13 10.45 8.42
CA LYS A 107 0.53 9.04 8.49
C LYS A 107 0.21 8.31 7.20
N LEU A 108 -0.98 8.52 6.62
CA LEU A 108 -1.36 7.95 5.33
C LEU A 108 -0.36 8.35 4.23
N TYR A 109 -0.02 9.64 4.15
CA TYR A 109 0.97 10.15 3.20
C TYR A 109 2.37 9.55 3.44
N ASN A 110 2.81 9.45 4.70
CA ASN A 110 4.11 8.87 5.03
C ASN A 110 4.17 7.37 4.68
N ASN A 111 3.15 6.60 5.03
CA ASN A 111 3.03 5.20 4.69
C ASN A 111 3.07 5.00 3.17
N PHE A 112 2.34 5.83 2.43
CA PHE A 112 2.39 5.82 0.97
C PHE A 112 3.82 6.03 0.43
N LYS A 113 4.55 7.03 0.94
CA LYS A 113 5.91 7.32 0.47
C LYS A 113 6.88 6.18 0.76
N MET A 114 6.76 5.56 1.93
CA MET A 114 7.65 4.48 2.37
C MET A 114 7.37 3.19 1.61
N LEU A 115 6.09 2.83 1.44
CA LEU A 115 5.68 1.54 0.89
C LEU A 115 5.50 1.55 -0.64
N LYS A 116 5.16 2.72 -1.22
CA LYS A 116 4.80 2.89 -2.63
C LYS A 116 3.86 1.78 -3.13
N PRO A 117 2.69 1.60 -2.50
CA PRO A 117 1.83 0.47 -2.79
C PRO A 117 1.16 0.62 -4.15
N HIS A 118 0.81 -0.52 -4.74
CA HIS A 118 0.06 -0.59 -5.99
C HIS A 118 -1.42 -0.25 -5.77
N GLY A 119 -1.96 -0.67 -4.63
CA GLY A 119 -3.30 -0.30 -4.17
C GLY A 119 -3.25 0.36 -2.79
N PHE A 120 -4.06 1.38 -2.53
CA PHE A 120 -4.18 1.94 -1.19
C PHE A 120 -5.60 2.41 -0.92
N LEU A 121 -6.25 1.76 0.05
CA LEU A 121 -7.63 2.00 0.40
C LEU A 121 -7.79 2.20 1.91
N ILE A 122 -8.66 3.14 2.29
CA ILE A 122 -9.10 3.31 3.68
C ILE A 122 -10.38 2.50 3.86
N LYS A 123 -10.42 1.57 4.81
CA LYS A 123 -11.52 0.60 5.03
C LYS A 123 -12.91 1.23 5.15
N ASN A 124 -12.98 2.47 5.63
CA ASN A 124 -14.23 3.22 5.78
C ASN A 124 -14.60 4.09 4.55
N ASP A 125 -13.78 4.11 3.50
CA ASP A 125 -13.89 4.98 2.31
C ASP A 125 -14.18 4.19 1.01
N PHE A 126 -14.46 2.89 1.10
CA PHE A 126 -14.71 2.09 -0.09
C PHE A 126 -15.85 1.10 0.11
N LEU A 127 -16.57 0.83 -0.97
CA LEU A 127 -17.59 -0.20 -1.04
C LEU A 127 -17.02 -1.48 -1.65
N TYR A 128 -17.79 -2.57 -1.61
CA TYR A 128 -17.33 -3.86 -2.14
C TYR A 128 -16.94 -3.79 -3.64
N GLU A 129 -17.64 -2.97 -4.42
CA GLU A 129 -17.35 -2.72 -5.83
C GLU A 129 -16.00 -2.01 -6.04
N ASP A 130 -15.63 -1.11 -5.14
CA ASP A 130 -14.35 -0.42 -5.17
C ASP A 130 -13.20 -1.38 -4.86
N LEU A 131 -13.40 -2.32 -3.92
CA LEU A 131 -12.44 -3.40 -3.64
C LEU A 131 -12.19 -4.25 -4.89
N ILE A 132 -13.26 -4.67 -5.58
CA ILE A 132 -13.15 -5.44 -6.84
C ILE A 132 -12.41 -4.62 -7.89
N GLN A 133 -12.72 -3.32 -8.01
CA GLN A 133 -12.05 -2.44 -8.96
C GLN A 133 -10.56 -2.31 -8.64
N ALA A 134 -10.20 -2.14 -7.36
CA ALA A 134 -8.83 -2.02 -6.91
C ALA A 134 -8.03 -3.29 -7.23
N LEU A 135 -8.54 -4.45 -6.81
CA LEU A 135 -7.96 -5.75 -7.11
C LEU A 135 -7.78 -5.95 -8.62
N THR A 136 -8.82 -5.68 -9.40
CA THR A 136 -8.78 -5.82 -10.86
C THR A 136 -7.70 -4.93 -11.48
N LYS A 137 -7.66 -3.63 -11.15
CA LYS A 137 -6.65 -2.72 -11.72
C LYS A 137 -5.23 -3.16 -11.35
N VAL A 138 -5.00 -3.51 -10.08
CA VAL A 138 -3.69 -3.93 -9.58
C VAL A 138 -3.24 -5.24 -10.23
N ILE A 139 -4.12 -6.25 -10.34
CA ILE A 139 -3.83 -7.51 -11.02
C ILE A 139 -3.44 -7.26 -12.50
N HIS A 140 -4.05 -6.28 -13.16
CA HIS A 140 -3.71 -5.90 -14.54
C HIS A 140 -2.53 -4.90 -14.64
N GLY A 141 -1.85 -4.58 -13.54
CA GLY A 141 -0.63 -3.77 -13.53
C GLY A 141 -0.86 -2.25 -13.41
N SER A 142 -2.10 -1.83 -13.17
CA SER A 142 -2.44 -0.42 -12.88
C SER A 142 -2.49 -0.15 -11.38
N HIS A 143 -2.29 1.11 -10.99
CA HIS A 143 -2.46 1.52 -9.59
C HIS A 143 -3.92 1.84 -9.28
N TYR A 144 -4.33 1.69 -8.02
CA TYR A 144 -5.63 2.15 -7.54
C TYR A 144 -5.51 2.77 -6.14
N TYR A 145 -6.01 3.99 -5.98
CA TYR A 145 -6.07 4.66 -4.69
C TYR A 145 -7.50 5.13 -4.46
N SER A 146 -8.04 4.94 -3.26
CA SER A 146 -9.38 5.43 -2.93
C SER A 146 -9.44 6.96 -3.07
N ASN A 147 -10.65 7.51 -3.06
CA ASN A 147 -10.85 8.94 -3.31
C ASN A 147 -10.15 9.81 -2.26
N ILE A 148 -10.26 9.44 -0.98
CA ILE A 148 -9.59 10.16 0.11
C ILE A 148 -8.08 10.06 -0.04
N VAL A 149 -7.53 8.86 -0.23
CA VAL A 149 -6.08 8.67 -0.44
C VAL A 149 -5.60 9.52 -1.61
N SER A 150 -6.28 9.47 -2.75
CA SER A 150 -5.94 10.28 -3.92
C SER A 150 -5.95 11.78 -3.63
N SER A 151 -6.89 12.25 -2.81
CA SER A 151 -6.97 13.65 -2.38
C SER A 151 -5.76 14.05 -1.52
N ILE A 152 -5.44 13.25 -0.51
CA ILE A 152 -4.27 13.45 0.37
C ILE A 152 -2.99 13.53 -0.47
N LEU A 153 -2.80 12.59 -1.39
CA LEU A 153 -1.61 12.56 -2.25
C LEU A 153 -1.48 13.80 -3.15
N ARG A 154 -2.60 14.35 -3.64
CA ARG A 154 -2.59 15.60 -4.42
C ARG A 154 -2.27 16.81 -3.53
N ASN A 155 -2.94 16.93 -2.39
CA ASN A 155 -2.77 18.07 -1.48
C ASN A 155 -1.33 18.18 -0.96
N HIS A 156 -0.71 17.06 -0.57
CA HIS A 156 0.68 17.06 -0.14
C HIS A 156 1.67 17.38 -1.27
N LYS A 157 1.36 17.03 -2.52
CA LYS A 157 2.18 17.44 -3.68
C LYS A 157 2.09 18.94 -3.91
N SER A 158 0.88 19.50 -3.87
CA SER A 158 0.65 20.94 -4.01
C SER A 158 1.33 21.73 -2.90
N ASN A 159 1.18 21.30 -1.64
CA ASN A 159 1.81 21.96 -0.49
C ASN A 159 3.33 21.90 -0.56
N LYS A 160 3.91 20.78 -1.02
CA LYS A 160 5.36 20.69 -1.24
C LYS A 160 5.82 21.70 -2.30
N ILE A 161 5.11 21.79 -3.43
CA ILE A 161 5.44 22.75 -4.49
C ILE A 161 5.37 24.19 -3.96
N VAL A 162 4.33 24.52 -3.18
CA VAL A 162 4.19 25.86 -2.58
C VAL A 162 5.32 26.16 -1.61
N LEU A 163 5.68 25.22 -0.73
CA LEU A 163 6.81 25.37 0.19
C LEU A 163 8.12 25.55 -0.56
N ASP A 164 8.40 24.72 -1.57
CA ASP A 164 9.61 24.81 -2.39
C ASP A 164 9.68 26.18 -3.11
N ILE A 165 8.56 26.74 -3.57
CA ILE A 165 8.52 28.08 -4.20
C ILE A 165 8.78 29.18 -3.16
N VAL A 166 8.13 29.11 -2.00
CA VAL A 166 8.31 30.10 -0.93
C VAL A 166 9.77 30.10 -0.45
N GLU A 167 10.34 28.94 -0.15
CA GLU A 167 11.74 28.82 0.28
C GLU A 167 12.72 29.39 -0.75
N ASN A 168 12.54 29.08 -2.03
CA ASN A 168 13.41 29.61 -3.09
C ASN A 168 13.27 31.13 -3.26
N ASN A 169 12.06 31.68 -3.16
CA ASN A 169 11.86 33.13 -3.22
C ASN A 169 12.49 33.83 -2.02
N THR A 170 12.26 33.31 -0.80
CA THR A 170 12.84 33.90 0.42
C THR A 170 14.38 33.83 0.40
N PHE A 171 14.95 32.75 -0.13
CA PHE A 171 16.40 32.61 -0.29
C PHE A 171 16.98 33.60 -1.30
N ASN A 172 16.32 33.80 -2.45
CA ASN A 172 16.75 34.77 -3.45
C ASN A 172 16.66 36.22 -2.93
N ASP A 173 15.59 36.55 -2.21
CA ASP A 173 15.41 37.88 -1.60
C ASP A 173 16.53 38.15 -0.58
N LEU A 174 16.86 37.18 0.27
CA LEU A 174 17.98 37.28 1.23
C LEU A 174 19.34 37.46 0.56
N LEU A 175 19.61 36.78 -0.55
CA LEU A 175 20.86 36.96 -1.30
C LEU A 175 20.96 38.37 -1.90
N SER A 176 19.86 38.90 -2.44
CA SER A 176 19.83 40.26 -2.99
C SER A 176 20.08 41.34 -1.94
N GLU A 177 19.59 41.16 -0.71
CA GLU A 177 19.85 42.10 0.40
C GLU A 177 21.31 42.04 0.90
N VAL A 178 21.97 40.89 0.81
CA VAL A 178 23.38 40.74 1.21
C VAL A 178 24.33 41.36 0.18
N GLU A 179 24.04 41.21 -1.12
CA GLU A 179 24.82 41.86 -2.19
C GLU A 179 24.75 43.39 -2.12
N ILE A 180 23.58 43.95 -1.78
CA ILE A 180 23.41 45.41 -1.62
C ILE A 180 24.19 45.96 -0.42
N LYS A 181 24.43 45.16 0.62
CA LYS A 181 25.19 45.59 1.82
C LYS A 181 26.72 45.47 1.67
N LEU A 182 27.21 44.83 0.61
CA LEU A 182 28.64 44.64 0.33
C LEU A 182 29.21 45.62 -0.72
N LEU A 183 28.39 46.55 -1.21
CA LEU A 183 28.75 47.67 -2.09
C LEU A 183 28.72 48.99 -1.32
#